data_AF-A0A8R1I919-F1
#
_entry.id   AF-A0A8R1I919-F1
#
_cell.length_a   1.000
_cell.length_b   1.000
_cell.length_c   1.000
_cell.angle_alpha   90.00
_cell.angle_beta   90.00
_cell.angle_gamma   90.00
#
_symmetry.space_group_name_H-M   'P 1'
#
loop_
_entity.id
_entity.type
_entity.pdbx_description
1 polymer ?
#
loop_
_entity_poly.entity_id
_entity_poly.type
_entity_poly.pdbx_seq_one_letter_code
_entity_poly.pdbx_strand_id
1 'polypeptide(L)'
;MRLRKVDDIFELDAYQLVVLTFNQFLIFTMLSNVVFNMFAAAAPRIPGCDDIIYNATSPFEQCEQYNAHLDCKKPQLTYEFKSVAVEFEELCNRHQESYIDHVIKLFGVNNRVRFSTTSQMIGIMIGSAIAGQLSDFVGSILVVENLPSAHRLWMSTVITWAPNYMLFALFAYITGEWRCLARMCNAMTVVAIGICFFLLPESPKYLIQARKSKLAIQSVKYINKFKRIRNQLTDDEIESIVQSALDSDLKSRAKAKKYSYIHLYSHPKIMVRTIVASISIQKYSLLASVTLFTTRVSSIPWVPSESGPPSTTCSRCGLLRKSASTNIFKKIDILQDRITSFFAKCHFVANT
;
A
#
# COMPACT_ATOMS: atom_id res chain seq x y z
N MET A 1 -27.24 -22.61 19.22
CA MET A 1 -26.70 -22.61 17.83
C MET A 1 -25.74 -23.79 17.73
N ARG A 2 -25.92 -24.73 16.80
CA ARG A 2 -25.10 -25.96 16.76
C ARG A 2 -23.81 -25.66 15.99
N LEU A 3 -22.78 -25.20 16.71
CA LEU A 3 -21.45 -24.93 16.17
C LEU A 3 -20.88 -26.22 15.59
N ARG A 4 -20.55 -26.24 14.30
CA ARG A 4 -20.04 -27.43 13.59
C ARG A 4 -18.60 -27.25 13.14
N LYS A 5 -18.11 -26.02 13.02
CA LYS A 5 -16.76 -25.69 12.55
C LYS A 5 -16.11 -24.63 13.42
N VAL A 6 -14.77 -24.63 13.46
CA VAL A 6 -13.96 -23.58 14.13
C VAL A 6 -14.27 -22.19 13.56
N ASP A 7 -14.66 -22.12 12.29
CA ASP A 7 -15.09 -20.87 11.64
C ASP A 7 -16.31 -20.24 12.30
N ASP A 8 -17.20 -21.04 12.88
CA ASP A 8 -18.43 -20.58 13.52
C ASP A 8 -18.14 -19.89 14.87
N ILE A 9 -16.91 -20.03 15.40
CA ILE A 9 -16.47 -19.31 16.61
C ILE A 9 -16.31 -17.82 16.30
N PHE A 10 -15.98 -17.44 15.07
CA PHE A 10 -15.76 -16.06 14.69
C PHE A 10 -17.10 -15.40 14.33
N GLU A 11 -17.68 -14.67 15.29
CA GLU A 11 -18.83 -13.78 15.07
C GLU A 11 -18.37 -12.31 15.00
N LEU A 12 -19.17 -11.41 14.43
CA LEU A 12 -18.92 -9.96 14.42
C LEU A 12 -18.97 -9.40 15.85
N ASP A 13 -17.88 -9.58 16.58
CA ASP A 13 -17.69 -9.11 17.94
C ASP A 13 -16.59 -8.03 18.02
N ALA A 14 -16.41 -7.45 19.21
CA ALA A 14 -15.38 -6.45 19.46
C ALA A 14 -13.96 -6.93 19.11
N TYR A 15 -13.70 -8.24 19.18
CA TYR A 15 -12.44 -8.84 18.72
C TYR A 15 -12.19 -8.59 17.22
N GLN A 16 -13.22 -8.68 16.38
CA GLN A 16 -13.07 -8.42 14.95
C GLN A 16 -12.73 -6.95 14.69
N LEU A 17 -13.26 -6.02 15.49
CA LEU A 17 -12.86 -4.61 15.41
C LEU A 17 -11.36 -4.47 15.64
N VAL A 18 -10.79 -5.14 16.65
CA VAL A 18 -9.35 -5.12 16.94
C VAL A 18 -8.54 -5.67 15.77
N VAL A 19 -8.95 -6.81 15.19
CA VAL A 19 -8.29 -7.41 14.03
C VAL A 19 -8.35 -6.49 12.80
N LEU A 20 -9.50 -5.84 12.56
CA LEU A 20 -9.69 -4.90 11.47
C LEU A 20 -8.89 -3.61 11.67
N THR A 21 -8.81 -3.11 12.90
CA THR A 21 -7.95 -1.98 13.27
C THR A 21 -6.49 -2.31 13.04
N PHE A 22 -6.02 -3.49 13.47
CA PHE A 22 -4.66 -3.96 13.16
C PHE A 22 -4.40 -4.00 11.65
N ASN A 23 -5.32 -4.56 10.87
CA ASN A 23 -5.23 -4.59 9.41
C ASN A 23 -5.12 -3.18 8.81
N GLN A 24 -5.89 -2.22 9.32
CA GLN A 24 -5.82 -0.83 8.89
C GLN A 24 -4.44 -0.22 9.13
N PHE A 25 -3.85 -0.40 10.32
CA PHE A 25 -2.49 0.11 10.63
C PHE A 25 -1.40 -0.58 9.79
N LEU A 26 -1.56 -1.87 9.49
CA LEU A 26 -0.64 -2.63 8.64
C LEU A 26 -0.66 -2.10 7.20
N ILE A 27 -1.85 -1.95 6.62
CA ILE A 27 -2.02 -1.37 5.27
C ILE A 27 -1.54 0.09 5.24
N PHE A 28 -1.81 0.88 6.29
CA PHE A 28 -1.31 2.25 6.41
C PHE A 28 0.23 2.30 6.34
N THR A 29 0.92 1.39 7.05
CA THR A 29 2.39 1.31 7.01
C THR A 29 2.88 0.99 5.60
N MET A 30 2.26 0.02 4.93
CA MET A 30 2.64 -0.36 3.56
C MET A 30 2.42 0.79 2.57
N LEU A 31 1.28 1.48 2.66
CA LEU A 31 0.96 2.65 1.84
C LEU A 31 1.93 3.80 2.11
N SER A 32 2.22 4.08 3.39
CA SER A 32 3.12 5.18 3.78
C SER A 32 4.50 5.03 3.15
N ASN A 33 5.07 3.81 3.14
CA ASN A 33 6.37 3.56 2.52
C ASN A 33 6.40 3.85 1.01
N VAL A 34 5.28 3.64 0.31
CA VAL A 34 5.19 3.91 -1.14
C VAL A 34 4.95 5.40 -1.41
N VAL A 35 4.06 6.02 -0.64
CA VAL A 35 3.56 7.38 -0.91
C VAL A 35 4.50 8.45 -0.35
N PHE A 36 5.18 8.17 0.77
CA PHE A 36 6.08 9.12 1.42
C PHE A 36 7.13 9.72 0.47
N ASN A 37 7.75 8.89 -0.38
CA ASN A 37 8.74 9.34 -1.36
C ASN A 37 8.19 10.38 -2.34
N MET A 38 6.89 10.33 -2.66
CA MET A 38 6.25 11.30 -3.54
C MET A 38 6.21 12.69 -2.90
N PHE A 39 5.89 12.76 -1.59
CA PHE A 39 5.84 14.02 -0.84
C PHE A 39 7.25 14.54 -0.52
N ALA A 40 8.17 13.65 -0.15
CA ALA A 40 9.55 14.02 0.16
C ALA A 40 10.29 14.63 -1.05
N ALA A 41 9.99 14.16 -2.27
CA ALA A 41 10.62 14.62 -3.52
C ALA A 41 9.82 15.70 -4.28
N ALA A 42 8.77 16.28 -3.68
CA ALA A 42 7.97 17.31 -4.34
C ALA A 42 8.80 18.59 -4.58
N ALA A 43 8.72 19.18 -5.77
CA ALA A 43 9.46 20.41 -6.08
C ALA A 43 8.63 21.67 -5.69
N PRO A 44 9.24 22.72 -5.12
CA PRO A 44 8.55 23.98 -4.87
C PRO A 44 8.25 24.73 -6.17
N ARG A 45 7.29 25.65 -6.12
CA ARG A 45 7.10 26.67 -7.16
C ARG A 45 7.94 27.89 -6.84
N ILE A 46 8.48 28.52 -7.89
CA ILE A 46 9.33 29.70 -7.79
C ILE A 46 8.63 30.83 -8.54
N PRO A 47 7.67 31.54 -7.92
CA PRO A 47 6.97 32.65 -8.57
C PRO A 47 7.86 33.87 -8.89
N GLY A 48 9.04 33.99 -8.27
CA GLY A 48 9.91 35.14 -8.47
C GLY A 48 11.21 35.09 -7.68
N CYS A 49 12.09 36.06 -7.90
CA CYS A 49 13.28 36.29 -7.10
C CYS A 49 13.55 37.78 -6.92
N ASP A 50 14.01 38.19 -5.73
CA ASP A 50 14.44 39.57 -5.41
C ASP A 50 13.44 40.64 -5.90
N ASP A 51 12.17 40.45 -5.53
CA ASP A 51 10.99 41.29 -5.85
C ASP A 51 10.54 41.28 -7.33
N ILE A 52 11.20 40.52 -8.20
CA ILE A 52 10.79 40.30 -9.59
C ILE A 52 9.89 39.07 -9.65
N ILE A 53 8.62 39.28 -10.05
CA ILE A 53 7.64 38.21 -10.25
C ILE A 53 7.72 37.73 -11.71
N TYR A 54 7.88 36.41 -11.89
CA TYR A 54 7.89 35.75 -13.19
C TYR A 54 6.46 35.68 -13.76
N ASN A 55 6.28 36.10 -15.02
CA ASN A 55 4.97 36.07 -15.71
C ASN A 55 4.57 34.65 -16.20
N ALA A 56 5.29 33.63 -15.74
CA ALA A 56 5.10 32.25 -16.13
C ALA A 56 4.01 31.58 -15.29
N THR A 57 3.02 30.99 -15.96
CA THR A 57 1.94 30.23 -15.30
C THR A 57 2.34 28.78 -15.03
N SER A 58 3.28 28.24 -15.82
CA SER A 58 3.77 26.88 -15.65
C SER A 58 5.02 26.83 -14.75
N PRO A 59 5.13 25.85 -13.84
CA PRO A 59 6.33 25.68 -13.01
C PRO A 59 7.62 25.46 -13.81
N PHE A 60 7.52 24.97 -15.06
CA PHE A 60 8.67 24.75 -15.94
C PHE A 60 9.27 26.07 -16.43
N GLU A 61 8.44 26.96 -16.96
CA GLU A 61 8.86 28.29 -17.43
C GLU A 61 9.40 29.14 -16.26
N GLN A 62 8.84 28.98 -15.06
CA GLN A 62 9.38 29.60 -13.83
C GLN A 62 10.81 29.14 -13.54
N CYS A 63 11.11 27.84 -13.70
CA CYS A 63 12.46 27.31 -13.53
C CYS A 63 13.43 27.80 -14.63
N GLU A 64 12.95 27.95 -15.86
CA GLU A 64 13.77 28.47 -16.97
C GLU A 64 14.16 29.94 -16.72
N GLN A 65 13.19 30.78 -16.31
CA GLN A 65 13.43 32.18 -15.97
C GLN A 65 14.33 32.33 -14.74
N TYR A 66 14.17 31.47 -13.74
CA TYR A 66 15.06 31.41 -12.58
C TYR A 66 16.51 31.06 -12.96
N ASN A 67 16.71 30.09 -13.87
CA ASN A 67 18.05 29.73 -14.35
C ASN A 67 18.68 30.84 -15.20
N ALA A 68 17.87 31.63 -15.92
CA ALA A 68 18.34 32.79 -16.67
C ALA A 68 18.73 33.96 -15.76
N HIS A 69 18.09 34.10 -14.60
CA HIS A 69 18.35 35.17 -13.62
C HIS A 69 19.51 34.81 -12.67
N LEU A 70 20.74 34.99 -13.14
CA LEU A 70 21.96 34.59 -12.43
C LEU A 70 22.21 35.35 -11.10
N ASP A 71 21.73 36.57 -10.90
CA ASP A 71 22.06 37.37 -9.70
C ASP A 71 21.06 37.26 -8.54
N CYS A 72 20.17 36.26 -8.59
CA CYS A 72 19.17 36.00 -7.56
C CYS A 72 19.80 35.63 -6.19
N LYS A 73 19.54 36.44 -5.15
CA LYS A 73 19.99 36.22 -3.76
C LYS A 73 18.90 35.63 -2.86
N LYS A 74 17.62 36.00 -3.07
CA LYS A 74 16.48 35.48 -2.28
C LYS A 74 15.34 35.01 -3.21
N PRO A 75 15.29 33.71 -3.53
CA PRO A 75 14.16 33.14 -4.25
C PRO A 75 12.89 33.18 -3.40
N GLN A 76 11.79 33.67 -3.96
CA GLN A 76 10.48 33.53 -3.34
C GLN A 76 9.94 32.13 -3.66
N LEU A 77 9.71 31.33 -2.63
CA LEU A 77 9.25 29.94 -2.76
C LEU A 77 7.80 29.82 -2.31
N THR A 78 6.99 29.17 -3.14
CA THR A 78 5.61 28.79 -2.80
C THR A 78 5.51 27.27 -2.81
N TYR A 79 5.15 26.68 -1.67
CA TYR A 79 4.99 25.24 -1.52
C TYR A 79 3.82 24.91 -0.59
N GLU A 80 3.13 23.81 -0.87
CA GLU A 80 2.02 23.28 -0.05
C GLU A 80 2.54 22.35 1.06
N PHE A 81 3.73 21.77 0.86
CA PHE A 81 4.38 20.85 1.79
C PHE A 81 5.89 21.07 1.75
N LYS A 82 6.53 21.21 2.91
CA LYS A 82 7.99 21.41 3.00
C LYS A 82 8.70 20.09 2.74
N SER A 83 9.13 19.92 1.49
CA SER A 83 9.82 18.73 0.99
C SER A 83 11.35 18.83 1.19
N VAL A 84 12.05 17.74 0.85
CA VAL A 84 13.51 17.68 0.87
C VAL A 84 14.12 18.72 -0.08
N ALA A 85 13.48 18.98 -1.21
CA ALA A 85 13.96 19.96 -2.19
C ALA A 85 13.94 21.39 -1.66
N VAL A 86 12.90 21.75 -0.89
CA VAL A 86 12.79 23.07 -0.24
C VAL A 86 13.86 23.22 0.84
N GLU A 87 14.09 22.17 1.62
CA GLU A 87 15.01 22.25 2.74
C GLU A 87 16.49 22.34 2.33
N PHE A 88 16.88 21.59 1.29
CA PHE A 88 18.24 21.65 0.76
C PHE A 88 18.42 22.74 -0.29
N GLU A 89 17.41 23.61 -0.47
CA GLU A 89 17.39 24.70 -1.46
C GLU A 89 17.83 24.26 -2.87
N GLU A 90 17.49 23.02 -3.26
CA GLU A 90 17.76 22.52 -4.59
C GLU A 90 16.71 23.05 -5.58
N LEU A 91 16.99 24.24 -6.11
CA LEU A 91 16.10 24.96 -7.00
C LEU A 91 16.53 24.75 -8.47
N CYS A 92 15.70 24.01 -9.21
CA CYS A 92 15.90 23.73 -10.63
C CYS A 92 17.26 23.09 -10.93
N ASN A 93 18.11 23.72 -11.75
CA ASN A 93 19.47 23.24 -12.09
C ASN A 93 20.56 23.89 -11.24
N ARG A 94 20.19 24.78 -10.31
CA ARG A 94 21.14 25.60 -9.56
C ARG A 94 21.41 24.95 -8.21
N HIS A 95 22.67 24.62 -7.97
CA HIS A 95 23.10 23.93 -6.77
C HIS A 95 24.27 24.69 -6.13
N GLN A 96 24.15 24.98 -4.84
CA GLN A 96 25.26 25.51 -4.04
C GLN A 96 26.17 24.33 -3.65
N GLU A 97 27.37 24.25 -4.24
CA GLU A 97 28.31 23.17 -3.92
C GLU A 97 28.70 23.20 -2.43
N SER A 98 28.54 22.08 -1.74
CA SER A 98 29.13 21.84 -0.42
C SER A 98 29.86 20.49 -0.39
N TYR A 99 30.61 20.22 0.67
CA TYR A 99 31.39 18.98 0.85
C TYR A 99 30.62 17.68 0.58
N ILE A 100 29.32 17.65 0.91
CA ILE A 100 28.42 16.52 0.65
C ILE A 100 28.33 16.20 -0.86
N ASP A 101 28.41 17.20 -1.74
CA ASP A 101 28.32 16.99 -3.19
C ASP A 101 29.53 16.26 -3.77
N HIS A 102 30.72 16.45 -3.20
CA HIS A 102 31.90 15.67 -3.60
C HIS A 102 31.73 14.19 -3.31
N VAL A 103 31.15 13.84 -2.15
CA VAL A 103 30.85 12.46 -1.78
C VAL A 103 29.77 11.89 -2.69
N ILE A 104 28.72 12.66 -2.99
CA ILE A 104 27.60 12.22 -3.83
C ILE A 104 28.02 12.03 -5.31
N LYS A 105 28.88 12.90 -5.85
CA LYS A 105 29.45 12.76 -7.21
C LYS A 105 30.26 11.46 -7.35
N LEU A 106 30.88 10.98 -6.27
CA LEU A 106 31.62 9.71 -6.25
C LEU A 106 30.70 8.49 -6.47
N PHE A 107 29.42 8.62 -6.12
CA PHE A 107 28.37 7.64 -6.40
C PHE A 107 27.62 7.89 -7.73
N GLY A 108 28.09 8.84 -8.56
CA GLY A 108 27.50 9.14 -9.87
C GLY A 108 26.14 9.86 -9.81
N VAL A 109 25.82 10.51 -8.70
CA VAL A 109 24.57 11.27 -8.53
C VAL A 109 24.88 12.77 -8.54
N ASN A 110 24.05 13.55 -9.24
CA ASN A 110 24.31 14.99 -9.42
C ASN A 110 23.50 15.90 -8.47
N ASN A 111 22.44 15.38 -7.83
CA ASN A 111 21.50 16.18 -7.01
C ASN A 111 21.30 15.51 -5.64
N ARG A 112 21.27 16.29 -4.56
CA ARG A 112 21.04 15.82 -3.18
C ARG A 112 19.64 15.27 -2.98
N VAL A 113 18.63 15.84 -3.64
CA VAL A 113 17.26 15.29 -3.61
C VAL A 113 17.22 13.91 -4.25
N ARG A 114 17.95 13.71 -5.35
CA ARG A 114 18.07 12.40 -5.99
C ARG A 114 18.83 11.42 -5.09
N PHE A 115 19.92 11.85 -4.47
CA PHE A 115 20.66 11.01 -3.53
C PHE A 115 19.81 10.59 -2.32
N SER A 116 19.10 11.54 -1.71
CA SER A 116 18.19 11.29 -0.60
C SER A 116 17.07 10.32 -1.01
N THR A 117 16.40 10.56 -2.13
CA THR A 117 15.32 9.68 -2.61
C THR A 117 15.84 8.29 -2.98
N THR A 118 17.01 8.20 -3.63
CA THR A 118 17.65 6.91 -3.97
C THR A 118 18.05 6.14 -2.72
N SER A 119 18.63 6.81 -1.71
CA SER A 119 18.95 6.16 -0.42
C SER A 119 17.68 5.64 0.29
N GLN A 120 16.59 6.40 0.24
CA GLN A 120 15.30 6.00 0.79
C GLN A 120 14.71 4.81 0.03
N MET A 121 14.79 4.80 -1.32
CA MET A 121 14.33 3.68 -2.14
C MET A 121 15.14 2.41 -1.88
N ILE A 122 16.46 2.50 -1.77
CA ILE A 122 17.30 1.35 -1.40
C ILE A 122 16.91 0.82 -0.02
N GLY A 123 16.72 1.71 0.96
CA GLY A 123 16.23 1.34 2.29
C GLY A 123 14.87 0.64 2.25
N ILE A 124 13.92 1.15 1.47
CA ILE A 124 12.61 0.52 1.27
C ILE A 124 12.73 -0.83 0.56
N MET A 125 13.63 -0.98 -0.42
CA MET A 125 13.86 -2.26 -1.09
C MET A 125 14.40 -3.32 -0.14
N ILE A 126 15.44 -3.00 0.63
CA ILE A 126 16.00 -3.93 1.63
C ILE A 126 14.96 -4.23 2.72
N GLY A 127 14.27 -3.19 3.21
CA GLY A 127 13.21 -3.30 4.21
C GLY A 127 12.05 -4.16 3.74
N SER A 128 11.54 -3.94 2.53
CA SER A 128 10.44 -4.74 1.95
C SER A 128 10.83 -6.18 1.65
N ALA A 129 12.07 -6.44 1.24
CA ALA A 129 12.55 -7.80 1.01
C ALA A 129 12.50 -8.66 2.28
N ILE A 130 12.79 -8.06 3.44
CA ILE A 130 12.80 -8.77 4.74
C ILE A 130 11.46 -8.61 5.46
N ALA A 131 11.10 -7.38 5.82
CA ALA A 131 9.93 -7.08 6.63
C ALA A 131 8.62 -7.22 5.84
N GLY A 132 8.62 -6.99 4.52
CA GLY A 132 7.44 -7.19 3.68
C GLY A 132 7.01 -8.66 3.64
N GLN A 133 7.97 -9.56 3.41
CA GLN A 133 7.71 -11.02 3.44
C GLN A 133 7.21 -11.49 4.82
N LEU A 134 7.80 -10.97 5.89
CA LEU A 134 7.36 -11.26 7.25
C LEU A 134 5.94 -10.73 7.53
N SER A 135 5.65 -9.50 7.09
CA SER A 135 4.32 -8.89 7.23
C SER A 135 3.24 -9.68 6.47
N ASP A 136 3.56 -10.18 5.27
CA ASP A 136 2.63 -10.98 4.48
C ASP A 136 2.42 -12.38 5.10
N PHE A 137 3.50 -13.01 5.55
CA PHE A 137 3.44 -14.34 6.16
C PHE A 137 2.74 -14.33 7.52
N VAL A 138 2.99 -13.33 8.35
CA VAL A 138 2.43 -13.27 9.70
C VAL A 138 1.15 -12.43 9.72
N GLY A 139 1.24 -11.15 9.33
CA GLY A 139 0.16 -10.19 9.50
C GLY A 139 -1.07 -10.49 8.62
N SER A 140 -0.87 -10.58 7.31
CA SER A 140 -1.98 -10.79 6.36
C SER A 140 -2.67 -12.15 6.56
N ILE A 141 -1.90 -13.21 6.83
CA ILE A 141 -2.45 -14.54 7.14
C ILE A 141 -3.21 -14.51 8.47
N LEU A 142 -2.65 -13.90 9.52
CA LEU A 142 -3.32 -13.79 10.82
C LEU A 142 -4.67 -13.09 10.71
N VAL A 143 -4.74 -11.98 9.96
CA VAL A 143 -6.00 -11.27 9.71
C VAL A 143 -7.00 -12.18 9.00
N VAL A 144 -6.58 -12.81 7.90
CA VAL A 144 -7.44 -13.68 7.11
C VAL A 144 -7.95 -14.86 7.95
N GLU A 145 -7.11 -15.51 8.74
CA GLU A 145 -7.48 -16.67 9.53
C GLU A 145 -8.48 -16.35 10.66
N ASN A 146 -8.32 -15.18 11.29
CA ASN A 146 -9.21 -14.67 12.34
C ASN A 146 -10.50 -14.03 11.80
N LEU A 147 -10.61 -13.78 10.50
CA LEU A 147 -11.84 -13.26 9.89
C LEU A 147 -12.86 -14.37 9.62
N PRO A 148 -14.16 -14.08 9.84
CA PRO A 148 -15.24 -15.02 9.66
C PRO A 148 -15.45 -15.29 8.17
N SER A 149 -15.73 -16.55 7.82
CA SER A 149 -15.79 -17.01 6.43
C SER A 149 -16.84 -16.27 5.59
N ALA A 150 -17.99 -15.90 6.17
CA ALA A 150 -19.07 -15.20 5.47
C ALA A 150 -18.74 -13.75 5.08
N HIS A 151 -17.85 -13.09 5.83
CA HIS A 151 -17.62 -11.64 5.70
C HIS A 151 -16.17 -11.26 5.35
N ARG A 152 -15.28 -12.24 5.28
CA ARG A 152 -13.85 -12.07 4.99
C ARG A 152 -13.57 -11.19 3.76
N LEU A 153 -14.26 -11.45 2.64
CA LEU A 153 -13.96 -10.77 1.37
C LEU A 153 -14.37 -9.30 1.36
N TRP A 154 -15.59 -8.97 1.82
CA TRP A 154 -16.05 -7.58 1.81
C TRP A 154 -15.35 -6.75 2.88
N MET A 155 -15.08 -7.31 4.06
CA MET A 155 -14.35 -6.61 5.12
C MET A 155 -12.92 -6.28 4.68
N SER A 156 -12.26 -7.25 4.02
CA SER A 156 -10.91 -7.06 3.49
C SER A 156 -10.87 -6.09 2.31
N THR A 157 -11.97 -5.83 1.59
CA THR A 157 -12.03 -4.84 0.50
C THR A 157 -12.47 -3.45 0.94
N VAL A 158 -13.30 -3.34 1.99
CA VAL A 158 -13.67 -2.04 2.58
C VAL A 158 -12.49 -1.40 3.30
N ILE A 159 -11.72 -2.19 4.05
CA ILE A 159 -10.50 -1.75 4.74
C ILE A 159 -9.31 -1.96 3.80
N THR A 160 -9.17 -1.06 2.82
CA THR A 160 -8.13 -1.11 1.79
C THR A 160 -7.34 0.18 1.69
N TRP A 161 -6.65 0.37 0.57
CA TRP A 161 -5.84 1.52 0.24
C TRP A 161 -6.58 2.86 0.31
N ALA A 162 -7.87 2.92 -0.08
CA ALA A 162 -8.58 4.20 -0.23
C ALA A 162 -8.75 4.98 1.10
N PRO A 163 -9.29 4.40 2.20
CA PRO A 163 -9.31 5.09 3.49
C PRO A 163 -7.91 5.45 4.00
N ASN A 164 -6.92 4.60 3.71
CA ASN A 164 -5.54 4.85 4.12
C ASN A 164 -4.90 6.02 3.37
N TYR A 165 -5.22 6.22 2.09
CA TYR A 165 -4.80 7.42 1.34
C TYR A 165 -5.40 8.70 1.95
N MET A 166 -6.67 8.66 2.36
CA MET A 166 -7.32 9.80 3.01
C MET A 166 -6.65 10.13 4.36
N LEU A 167 -6.38 9.11 5.18
CA LEU A 167 -5.67 9.28 6.45
C LEU A 167 -4.25 9.81 6.23
N PHE A 168 -3.52 9.26 5.26
CA PHE A 168 -2.17 9.70 4.94
C PHE A 168 -2.16 11.17 4.48
N ALA A 169 -3.09 11.57 3.62
CA ALA A 169 -3.22 12.96 3.18
C ALA A 169 -3.56 13.90 4.34
N LEU A 170 -4.45 13.50 5.24
CA LEU A 170 -4.77 14.27 6.45
C LEU A 170 -3.52 14.48 7.31
N PHE A 171 -2.73 13.43 7.50
CA PHE A 171 -1.49 13.54 8.27
C PHE A 171 -0.42 14.38 7.57
N ALA A 172 -0.28 14.27 6.25
CA ALA A 172 0.62 15.13 5.48
C ALA A 172 0.23 16.60 5.61
N TYR A 173 -1.08 16.91 5.59
CA TYR A 173 -1.60 18.25 5.81
C TYR A 173 -1.31 18.78 7.22
N ILE A 174 -1.52 17.98 8.26
CA ILE A 174 -1.27 18.39 9.66
C ILE A 174 0.23 18.59 9.94
N THR A 175 1.09 17.72 9.39
CA THR A 175 2.52 17.75 9.68
C THR A 175 3.26 18.87 8.94
N GLY A 176 2.88 19.19 7.70
CA GLY A 176 3.45 20.27 6.88
C GLY A 176 4.93 20.10 6.49
N GLU A 177 5.65 19.17 7.12
CA GLU A 177 7.08 18.90 6.92
C GLU A 177 7.37 17.40 6.76
N TRP A 178 8.28 17.08 5.85
CA TRP A 178 8.65 15.69 5.52
C TRP A 178 9.23 14.89 6.69
N ARG A 179 10.00 15.52 7.59
CA ARG A 179 10.58 14.83 8.77
C ARG A 179 9.54 14.43 9.81
N CYS A 180 8.57 15.32 10.05
CA CYS A 180 7.47 15.07 10.96
C CYS A 180 6.58 13.96 10.41
N LEU A 181 6.28 14.02 9.11
CA LEU A 181 5.54 12.97 8.41
C LEU A 181 6.25 11.60 8.51
N ALA A 182 7.57 11.54 8.31
CA ALA A 182 8.35 10.31 8.43
C ALA A 182 8.29 9.70 9.84
N ARG A 183 8.50 10.54 10.88
CA ARG A 183 8.44 10.11 12.29
C ARG A 183 7.06 9.55 12.66
N MET A 184 6.02 10.19 12.17
CA MET A 184 4.64 9.76 12.41
C MET A 184 4.32 8.45 11.67
N CYS A 185 4.78 8.26 10.44
CA CYS A 185 4.64 6.97 9.73
C CYS A 185 5.28 5.83 10.53
N ASN A 186 6.50 6.05 11.04
CA ASN A 186 7.19 5.09 11.90
C ASN A 186 6.45 4.86 13.23
N ALA A 187 5.88 5.89 13.84
CA ALA A 187 5.08 5.76 15.06
C ALA A 187 3.85 4.87 14.83
N MET A 188 3.17 5.02 13.68
CA MET A 188 2.02 4.18 13.32
C MET A 188 2.42 2.72 13.13
N THR A 189 3.61 2.45 12.59
CA THR A 189 4.16 1.09 12.51
C THR A 189 4.44 0.51 13.89
N VAL A 190 4.99 1.29 14.82
CA VAL A 190 5.20 0.84 16.21
C VAL A 190 3.86 0.51 16.88
N VAL A 191 2.82 1.29 16.64
CA VAL A 191 1.46 0.99 17.12
C VAL A 191 0.94 -0.31 16.53
N ALA A 192 1.14 -0.56 15.23
CA ALA A 192 0.75 -1.82 14.59
C ALA A 192 1.44 -3.03 15.25
N ILE A 193 2.75 -2.93 15.49
CA ILE A 193 3.54 -3.96 16.18
C ILE A 193 3.03 -4.17 17.61
N GLY A 194 2.73 -3.09 18.33
CA GLY A 194 2.16 -3.15 19.68
C GLY A 194 0.82 -3.87 19.72
N ILE A 195 -0.09 -3.57 18.78
CA ILE A 195 -1.38 -4.26 18.67
C ILE A 195 -1.17 -5.75 18.38
N CYS A 196 -0.25 -6.09 17.47
CA CYS A 196 0.06 -7.48 17.15
C CYS A 196 0.60 -8.24 18.37
N PHE A 197 1.50 -7.63 19.13
CA PHE A 197 2.16 -8.29 20.25
C PHE A 197 1.27 -8.42 21.50
N PHE A 198 0.46 -7.40 21.80
CA PHE A 198 -0.31 -7.36 23.05
C PHE A 198 -1.77 -7.81 22.91
N LEU A 199 -2.44 -7.51 21.78
CA LEU A 199 -3.90 -7.68 21.66
C LEU A 199 -4.30 -8.91 20.86
N LEU A 200 -3.45 -9.39 19.94
CA LEU A 200 -3.77 -10.48 19.03
C LEU A 200 -3.11 -11.78 19.49
N PRO A 201 -3.89 -12.80 19.89
CA PRO A 201 -3.36 -14.13 20.11
C PRO A 201 -2.99 -14.77 18.77
N GLU A 202 -2.13 -15.78 18.84
CA GLU A 202 -1.84 -16.67 17.71
C GLU A 202 -3.13 -17.29 17.16
N SER A 203 -3.18 -17.47 15.84
CA SER A 203 -4.40 -17.93 15.18
C SER A 203 -4.80 -19.34 15.66
N PRO A 204 -6.08 -19.57 16.05
CA PRO A 204 -6.53 -20.89 16.47
C PRO A 204 -6.36 -21.96 15.38
N LYS A 205 -6.52 -21.56 14.11
CA LYS A 205 -6.39 -22.45 12.95
C LYS A 205 -4.96 -22.92 12.76
N TYR A 206 -4.00 -22.00 12.88
CA TYR A 206 -2.58 -22.33 12.84
C TYR A 206 -2.22 -23.29 13.97
N LEU A 207 -2.67 -23.03 15.21
CA LEU A 207 -2.37 -23.86 16.36
C LEU A 207 -2.95 -25.28 16.26
N ILE A 208 -4.15 -25.42 15.67
CA ILE A 208 -4.76 -26.73 15.37
C ILE A 208 -3.90 -27.48 14.34
N GLN A 209 -3.49 -26.81 13.25
CA GLN A 209 -2.63 -27.41 12.23
C GLN A 209 -1.23 -27.78 12.77
N ALA A 210 -0.72 -27.00 13.73
CA ALA A 210 0.54 -27.24 14.42
C ALA A 210 0.43 -28.32 15.52
N ARG A 211 -0.76 -28.92 15.74
CA ARG A 211 -1.07 -29.93 16.76
C ARG A 211 -0.85 -29.44 18.21
N LYS A 212 -0.92 -28.13 18.44
CA LYS A 212 -0.77 -27.51 19.76
C LYS A 212 -2.14 -27.24 20.37
N SER A 213 -2.88 -28.30 20.70
CA SER A 213 -4.28 -28.21 21.17
C SER A 213 -4.46 -27.34 22.42
N LYS A 214 -3.55 -27.45 23.41
CA LYS A 214 -3.60 -26.64 24.64
C LYS A 214 -3.55 -25.13 24.36
N LEU A 215 -2.65 -24.71 23.46
CA LEU A 215 -2.52 -23.30 23.06
C LEU A 215 -3.69 -22.84 22.20
N ALA A 216 -4.23 -23.73 21.34
CA ALA A 216 -5.42 -23.42 20.55
C ALA A 216 -6.63 -23.14 21.46
N ILE A 217 -6.83 -23.96 22.50
CA ILE A 217 -7.88 -23.74 23.51
C ILE A 217 -7.68 -22.39 24.20
N GLN A 218 -6.46 -22.06 24.62
CA GLN A 218 -6.17 -20.76 25.27
C GLN A 218 -6.50 -19.57 24.36
N SER A 219 -6.17 -19.67 23.07
CA SER A 219 -6.42 -18.62 22.09
C SER A 219 -7.92 -18.46 21.83
N VAL A 220 -8.66 -19.56 21.70
CA VAL A 220 -10.13 -19.53 21.57
C VAL A 220 -10.79 -18.99 22.84
N LYS A 221 -10.31 -19.36 24.03
CA LYS A 221 -10.80 -18.81 25.30
C LYS A 221 -10.60 -17.30 25.37
N TYR A 222 -9.44 -16.80 24.92
CA TYR A 222 -9.19 -15.36 24.83
C TYR A 222 -10.19 -14.67 23.89
N ILE A 223 -10.39 -15.22 22.69
CA ILE A 223 -11.37 -14.68 21.73
C ILE A 223 -12.80 -14.73 22.30
N ASN A 224 -13.15 -15.81 23.01
CA ASN A 224 -14.46 -16.00 23.63
C ASN A 224 -14.79 -14.93 24.68
N LYS A 225 -13.77 -14.36 25.36
CA LYS A 225 -13.98 -13.24 26.32
C LYS A 225 -14.52 -11.98 25.66
N PHE A 226 -14.26 -11.76 24.37
CA PHE A 226 -14.75 -10.61 23.63
C PHE A 226 -16.18 -10.79 23.11
N LYS A 227 -16.73 -12.01 23.20
CA LYS A 227 -18.13 -12.26 22.84
C LYS A 227 -19.08 -11.67 23.87
N ARG A 228 -20.27 -11.26 23.41
CA ARG A 228 -21.38 -10.93 24.31
C ARG A 228 -21.69 -12.10 25.23
N ILE A 229 -22.00 -11.82 26.50
CA ILE A 229 -22.28 -12.83 27.56
C ILE A 229 -23.23 -13.93 27.09
N ARG A 230 -24.25 -13.59 26.30
CA ARG A 230 -25.26 -14.53 25.78
C ARG A 230 -24.73 -15.57 24.77
N ASN A 231 -23.59 -15.29 24.12
CA ASN A 231 -22.99 -16.12 23.07
C ASN A 231 -21.64 -16.71 23.51
N GLN A 232 -21.25 -16.53 24.78
CA GLN A 232 -20.02 -17.11 25.31
C GLN A 232 -20.16 -18.62 25.38
N LEU A 233 -19.19 -19.33 24.82
CA LEU A 233 -19.12 -20.77 24.94
C LEU A 233 -18.57 -21.18 26.30
N THR A 234 -19.02 -22.33 26.79
CA THR A 234 -18.45 -22.99 27.97
C THR A 234 -17.08 -23.58 27.65
N ASP A 235 -16.22 -23.71 28.64
CA ASP A 235 -14.87 -24.28 28.46
C ASP A 235 -14.89 -25.70 27.86
N ASP A 236 -15.85 -26.53 28.25
CA ASP A 236 -16.03 -27.90 27.71
C ASP A 236 -16.45 -27.87 26.23
N GLU A 237 -17.31 -26.91 25.85
CA GLU A 237 -17.73 -26.74 24.46
C GLU A 237 -16.55 -26.31 23.59
N ILE A 238 -15.72 -25.38 24.08
CA ILE A 238 -14.50 -24.93 23.39
C ILE A 238 -13.54 -26.10 23.17
N GLU A 239 -13.29 -26.89 24.21
CA GLU A 239 -12.40 -28.05 24.10
C GLU A 239 -12.92 -29.07 23.08
N SER A 240 -14.23 -29.38 23.12
CA SER A 240 -14.84 -30.31 22.17
C SER A 240 -14.73 -29.84 20.71
N ILE A 241 -14.89 -28.54 20.45
CA ILE A 241 -14.78 -27.97 19.08
C ILE A 241 -13.34 -28.04 18.59
N VAL A 242 -12.37 -27.69 19.44
CA VAL A 242 -10.94 -27.75 19.08
C VAL A 242 -10.50 -29.19 18.82
N GLN A 243 -10.93 -30.15 19.64
CA GLN A 243 -10.63 -31.57 19.43
C GLN A 243 -11.27 -32.10 18.15
N SER A 244 -12.55 -31.81 17.91
CA SER A 244 -13.26 -32.19 16.68
C SER A 244 -12.58 -31.62 15.43
N ALA A 245 -12.11 -30.37 15.51
CA ALA A 245 -11.37 -29.73 14.43
C ALA A 245 -10.02 -30.39 14.17
N LEU A 246 -9.28 -30.73 15.24
CA LEU A 246 -8.01 -31.46 15.15
C LEU A 246 -8.21 -32.83 14.48
N ASP A 247 -9.22 -33.59 14.90
CA ASP A 247 -9.54 -34.89 14.29
C ASP A 247 -9.92 -34.77 12.81
N SER A 248 -10.65 -33.71 12.46
CA SER A 248 -11.01 -33.43 11.07
C SER A 248 -9.79 -33.08 10.20
N ASP A 249 -8.83 -32.32 10.74
CA ASP A 249 -7.56 -32.01 10.06
C ASP A 249 -6.67 -33.24 9.92
N LEU A 250 -6.63 -34.11 10.94
CA LEU A 250 -5.90 -35.39 10.87
C LEU A 250 -6.48 -36.30 9.78
N LYS A 251 -7.81 -36.43 9.70
CA LYS A 251 -8.48 -37.23 8.66
C LYS A 251 -8.27 -36.65 7.27
N SER A 252 -8.27 -35.33 7.11
CA SER A 252 -8.05 -34.68 5.81
C SER A 252 -6.59 -34.84 5.36
N ARG A 253 -5.62 -34.65 6.26
CA ARG A 253 -4.19 -34.84 5.98
C ARG A 253 -3.81 -36.29 5.71
N ALA A 254 -4.40 -37.26 6.42
CA ALA A 254 -4.16 -38.68 6.17
C ALA A 254 -4.58 -39.11 4.75
N LYS A 255 -5.61 -38.45 4.19
CA LYS A 255 -6.09 -38.67 2.82
C LYS A 255 -5.37 -37.80 1.79
N ALA A 256 -4.66 -36.76 2.21
CA ALA A 256 -4.02 -35.80 1.31
C ALA A 256 -2.71 -36.36 0.75
N LYS A 257 -2.59 -36.37 -0.59
CA LYS A 257 -1.31 -36.61 -1.26
C LYS A 257 -0.42 -35.37 -1.10
N LYS A 258 0.91 -35.56 -1.06
CA LYS A 258 1.85 -34.43 -1.03
C LYS A 258 1.83 -33.75 -2.41
N TYR A 259 1.22 -32.57 -2.49
CA TYR A 259 1.23 -31.74 -3.69
C TYR A 259 2.33 -30.67 -3.56
N SER A 260 3.18 -30.59 -4.58
CA SER A 260 4.14 -29.49 -4.78
C SER A 260 3.56 -28.39 -5.68
N TYR A 261 4.19 -27.21 -5.68
CA TYR A 261 3.79 -26.06 -6.52
C TYR A 261 3.75 -26.38 -8.02
N ILE A 262 4.57 -27.34 -8.47
CA ILE A 262 4.59 -27.78 -9.87
C ILE A 262 3.25 -28.38 -10.29
N HIS A 263 2.54 -29.05 -9.37
CA HIS A 263 1.23 -29.65 -9.65
C HIS A 263 0.12 -28.61 -9.85
N LEU A 264 0.35 -27.35 -9.45
CA LEU A 264 -0.57 -26.26 -9.71
C LEU A 264 -0.69 -25.97 -11.21
N TYR A 265 0.40 -26.17 -11.96
CA TYR A 265 0.46 -26.01 -13.40
C TYR A 265 0.20 -27.31 -14.17
N SER A 266 0.19 -28.48 -13.51
CA SER A 266 -0.07 -29.75 -14.19
C SER A 266 -1.54 -29.95 -14.57
N HIS A 267 -2.49 -29.36 -13.81
CA HIS A 267 -3.92 -29.48 -14.11
C HIS A 267 -4.45 -28.24 -14.83
N PRO A 268 -5.05 -28.38 -16.04
CA PRO A 268 -5.41 -27.24 -16.88
C PRO A 268 -6.47 -26.32 -16.23
N LYS A 269 -7.40 -26.87 -15.44
CA LYS A 269 -8.41 -26.08 -14.72
C LYS A 269 -7.81 -25.19 -13.64
N ILE A 270 -6.78 -25.66 -12.94
CA ILE A 270 -6.11 -24.92 -11.87
C ILE A 270 -5.14 -23.91 -12.49
N MET A 271 -4.41 -24.32 -13.53
CA MET A 271 -3.51 -23.46 -14.30
C MET A 271 -4.22 -22.19 -14.80
N VAL A 272 -5.39 -22.33 -15.44
CA VAL A 272 -6.14 -21.16 -15.95
C VAL A 272 -6.47 -20.18 -14.82
N ARG A 273 -6.94 -20.68 -13.67
CA ARG A 273 -7.26 -19.84 -12.50
C ARG A 273 -6.03 -19.10 -11.98
N THR A 274 -4.89 -19.80 -11.86
CA THR A 274 -3.63 -19.21 -11.42
C THR A 274 -3.13 -18.13 -12.39
N ILE A 275 -3.13 -18.41 -13.69
CA ILE A 275 -2.70 -17.44 -14.72
C ILE A 275 -3.58 -16.19 -14.69
N VAL A 276 -4.91 -16.37 -14.63
CA VAL A 276 -5.86 -15.25 -14.56
C VAL A 276 -5.62 -14.41 -13.30
N ALA A 277 -5.37 -15.05 -12.15
CA ALA A 277 -5.04 -14.34 -10.91
C ALA A 277 -3.75 -13.53 -11.05
N SER A 278 -2.67 -14.13 -11.57
CA SER A 278 -1.39 -13.43 -11.78
C SER A 278 -1.52 -12.23 -12.73
N ILE A 279 -2.23 -12.40 -13.87
CA ILE A 279 -2.48 -11.29 -14.81
C ILE A 279 -3.29 -10.18 -14.14
N SER A 280 -4.27 -10.54 -13.30
CA SER A 280 -5.09 -9.57 -12.59
C SER A 280 -4.23 -8.74 -11.64
N ILE A 281 -3.37 -9.39 -10.84
CA ILE A 281 -2.45 -8.71 -9.91
C ILE A 281 -1.49 -7.77 -10.66
N GLN A 282 -0.93 -8.22 -11.79
CA GLN A 282 -0.05 -7.38 -12.61
C GLN A 282 -0.78 -6.13 -13.12
N LYS A 283 -2.03 -6.29 -13.58
CA LYS A 283 -2.87 -5.16 -14.04
C LYS A 283 -3.16 -4.18 -12.91
N TYR A 284 -3.48 -4.65 -11.71
CA TYR A 284 -3.69 -3.78 -10.56
C TYR A 284 -2.42 -3.00 -10.18
N SER A 285 -1.26 -3.64 -10.21
CA SER A 285 0.03 -2.99 -9.95
C SER A 285 0.35 -1.90 -10.98
N LEU A 286 0.10 -2.17 -12.27
CA LEU A 286 0.27 -1.18 -13.32
C LEU A 286 -0.69 0.00 -13.17
N LEU A 287 -1.97 -0.27 -12.86
CA LEU A 287 -2.96 0.77 -12.62
C LEU A 287 -2.58 1.66 -11.43
N ALA A 288 -2.18 1.06 -10.31
CA ALA A 288 -1.72 1.79 -9.14
C ALA A 288 -0.49 2.65 -9.47
N SER A 289 0.47 2.11 -10.22
CA SER A 289 1.67 2.83 -10.66
C SER A 289 1.32 4.01 -11.58
N VAL A 290 0.37 3.83 -12.50
CA VAL A 290 -0.11 4.89 -13.39
C VAL A 290 -0.86 5.96 -12.61
N THR A 291 -1.69 5.60 -11.63
CA THR A 291 -2.36 6.56 -10.75
C THR A 291 -1.33 7.36 -9.95
N LEU A 292 -0.37 6.70 -9.31
CA LEU A 292 0.71 7.36 -8.58
C LEU A 292 1.58 8.23 -9.48
N PHE A 293 1.87 7.80 -10.70
CA PHE A 293 2.59 8.61 -11.68
C PHE A 293 1.76 9.81 -12.12
N THR A 294 0.44 9.64 -12.31
CA THR A 294 -0.45 10.74 -12.68
C THR A 294 -0.51 11.76 -11.55
N THR A 295 -0.66 11.34 -10.29
CA THR A 295 -0.65 12.24 -9.13
C THR A 295 0.71 12.91 -8.94
N ARG A 296 1.81 12.20 -9.22
CA ARG A 296 3.17 12.74 -9.26
C ARG A 296 3.36 13.75 -10.39
N VAL A 297 2.79 13.53 -11.57
CA VAL A 297 2.83 14.47 -12.71
C VAL A 297 2.00 15.72 -12.44
N SER A 298 0.95 15.64 -11.61
CA SER A 298 0.26 16.83 -11.09
C SER A 298 1.15 17.69 -10.19
N SER A 299 2.19 17.10 -9.58
CA SER A 299 3.00 17.70 -8.52
C SER A 299 4.50 17.86 -8.87
N ILE A 300 4.97 17.36 -10.01
CA ILE A 300 6.34 17.50 -10.51
C ILE A 300 6.32 18.05 -11.94
N PRO A 301 6.97 19.20 -12.20
CA PRO A 301 7.29 19.63 -13.55
C PRO A 301 8.40 18.75 -14.13
N TRP A 302 8.15 18.18 -15.32
CA TRP A 302 9.11 17.41 -16.09
C TRP A 302 10.36 18.25 -16.43
N VAL A 303 11.55 17.74 -16.11
CA VAL A 303 12.81 18.18 -16.72
C VAL A 303 13.16 17.17 -17.81
N PRO A 304 13.12 17.52 -19.10
CA PRO A 304 13.71 16.68 -20.13
C PRO A 304 15.23 16.86 -20.07
N SER A 305 15.96 15.78 -19.83
CA SER A 305 17.37 15.70 -20.18
C SER A 305 17.46 15.37 -21.67
N GLU A 306 17.65 16.36 -22.53
CA GLU A 306 18.21 16.14 -23.87
C GLU A 306 18.67 17.48 -24.47
N SER A 307 19.96 17.56 -24.75
CA SER A 307 20.61 18.64 -25.48
C SER A 307 20.23 18.56 -26.98
N GLY A 308 19.40 19.50 -27.45
CA GLY A 308 19.08 19.68 -28.88
C GLY A 308 18.23 20.95 -29.13
N PRO A 309 18.38 21.64 -30.28
CA PRO A 309 17.84 22.99 -30.50
C PRO A 309 16.33 23.01 -30.82
N PRO A 310 15.65 24.17 -30.67
CA PRO A 310 14.20 24.24 -30.59
C PRO A 310 13.55 24.30 -31.98
N SER A 311 12.50 23.50 -32.19
CA SER A 311 11.54 23.74 -33.28
C SER A 311 10.08 23.51 -32.84
N THR A 312 9.38 24.64 -32.75
CA THR A 312 7.98 24.88 -33.16
C THR A 312 6.89 23.88 -32.77
N THR A 313 6.05 24.33 -31.81
CA THR A 313 4.58 24.16 -31.74
C THR A 313 3.97 22.75 -31.82
N CYS A 314 3.33 22.31 -30.73
CA CYS A 314 2.23 21.35 -30.82
C CYS A 314 1.14 21.56 -29.76
N SER A 315 0.28 22.56 -29.98
CA SER A 315 -1.02 22.74 -29.28
C SER A 315 -2.01 21.58 -29.54
N ARG A 316 -1.66 20.63 -30.43
CA ARG A 316 -2.47 19.45 -30.79
C ARG A 316 -2.32 18.27 -29.81
N CYS A 317 -1.28 18.27 -28.98
CA CYS A 317 -1.05 17.21 -27.99
C CYS A 317 -2.02 17.26 -26.79
N GLY A 318 -2.51 18.45 -26.40
CA GLY A 318 -3.42 18.60 -25.25
C GLY A 318 -4.82 18.02 -25.48
N LEU A 319 -5.35 18.12 -26.70
CA LEU A 319 -6.67 17.60 -27.08
C LEU A 319 -6.67 16.07 -27.28
N LEU A 320 -5.59 15.51 -27.83
CA LEU A 320 -5.42 14.06 -27.94
C LEU A 320 -5.25 13.40 -26.57
N ARG A 321 -4.60 14.07 -25.61
CA ARG A 321 -4.40 13.55 -24.24
C ARG A 321 -5.69 13.50 -23.42
N LYS A 322 -6.56 14.51 -23.53
CA LYS A 322 -7.90 14.47 -22.92
C LYS A 322 -8.78 13.40 -23.58
N SER A 323 -8.81 13.32 -24.91
CA SER A 323 -9.62 12.32 -25.64
C SER A 323 -9.17 10.87 -25.38
N ALA A 324 -7.87 10.62 -25.28
CA ALA A 324 -7.33 9.31 -24.94
C ALA A 324 -7.65 8.92 -23.48
N SER A 325 -7.55 9.84 -22.53
CA SER A 325 -7.88 9.60 -21.12
C SER A 325 -9.37 9.26 -20.96
N THR A 326 -10.29 10.03 -21.56
CA THR A 326 -11.73 9.75 -21.46
C THR A 326 -12.13 8.44 -22.14
N ASN A 327 -11.49 8.07 -23.26
CA ASN A 327 -11.72 6.78 -23.92
C ASN A 327 -11.15 5.60 -23.14
N ILE A 328 -10.04 5.78 -22.44
CA ILE A 328 -9.47 4.76 -21.55
C ILE A 328 -10.36 4.57 -20.32
N PHE A 329 -10.81 5.66 -19.67
CA PHE A 329 -11.76 5.57 -18.55
C PHE A 329 -13.11 4.93 -18.96
N LYS A 330 -13.67 5.28 -20.12
CA LYS A 330 -14.87 4.59 -20.64
C LYS A 330 -14.62 3.10 -20.94
N LYS A 331 -13.45 2.74 -21.48
CA LYS A 331 -13.09 1.33 -21.67
C LYS A 331 -12.87 0.61 -20.35
N ILE A 332 -12.40 1.29 -19.31
CA ILE A 332 -12.22 0.76 -17.95
C ILE A 332 -13.59 0.51 -17.30
N ASP A 333 -14.54 1.45 -17.38
CA ASP A 333 -15.90 1.23 -16.86
C ASP A 333 -16.59 0.05 -17.55
N ILE A 334 -16.46 -0.06 -18.88
CA ILE A 334 -16.99 -1.20 -19.64
C ILE A 334 -16.30 -2.53 -19.26
N LEU A 335 -15.00 -2.50 -18.95
CA LEU A 335 -14.26 -3.67 -18.49
C LEU A 335 -14.63 -4.04 -17.05
N GLN A 336 -14.84 -3.07 -16.19
CA GLN A 336 -15.25 -3.25 -14.81
C GLN A 336 -16.68 -3.80 -14.74
N ASP A 337 -17.59 -3.30 -15.58
CA ASP A 337 -18.94 -3.87 -15.74
C ASP A 337 -18.90 -5.29 -16.31
N ARG A 338 -18.03 -5.58 -17.27
CA ARG A 338 -17.87 -6.95 -17.81
C ARG A 338 -17.27 -7.92 -16.79
N ILE A 339 -16.32 -7.47 -15.96
CA ILE A 339 -15.73 -8.28 -14.89
C ILE A 339 -16.77 -8.50 -13.78
N THR A 340 -17.51 -7.47 -13.38
CA THR A 340 -18.58 -7.57 -12.38
C THR A 340 -19.72 -8.47 -12.87
N SER A 341 -20.09 -8.36 -14.16
CA SER A 341 -21.06 -9.25 -14.83
C SER A 341 -20.55 -10.70 -14.94
N PHE A 342 -19.26 -10.90 -15.18
CA PHE A 342 -18.63 -12.23 -15.21
C PHE A 342 -18.62 -12.88 -13.82
N PHE A 343 -18.30 -12.12 -12.77
CA PHE A 343 -18.39 -12.59 -11.39
C PHE A 343 -19.85 -12.88 -10.97
N ALA A 344 -20.82 -12.06 -11.40
CA ALA A 344 -22.25 -12.33 -11.18
C ALA A 344 -22.74 -13.61 -11.88
N LYS A 345 -22.27 -13.87 -13.12
CA LYS A 345 -22.58 -15.12 -13.85
C LYS A 345 -21.90 -16.34 -13.24
N CYS A 346 -20.68 -16.23 -12.73
CA CYS A 346 -20.02 -17.32 -12.02
C CYS A 346 -20.69 -17.64 -10.67
N HIS A 347 -21.31 -16.65 -10.01
CA HIS A 347 -22.09 -16.89 -8.78
C HIS A 347 -23.42 -17.62 -9.05
N PHE A 348 -23.97 -17.52 -10.27
CA PHE A 348 -25.20 -18.23 -10.65
C PHE A 348 -24.97 -19.71 -10.98
N VAL A 349 -23.79 -20.09 -11.47
CA VAL A 349 -23.41 -21.49 -11.76
C VAL A 349 -23.03 -22.26 -10.49
N ALA A 350 -22.83 -21.58 -9.34
CA ALA A 350 -22.55 -22.23 -8.07
C ALA A 350 -23.80 -22.65 -7.27
N ASN A 351 -25.00 -22.29 -7.75
CA ASN A 351 -26.29 -22.59 -7.10
C ASN A 351 -27.26 -23.45 -7.95
N THR A 352 -26.73 -24.13 -8.96
CA THR A 352 -27.36 -25.25 -9.69
C THR A 352 -26.35 -26.37 -9.80
#